data_AF-T2IRK1-F1
#
_entry.id   AF-T2IRK1-F1
#
_cell.length_a   1.000
_cell.length_b   1.000
_cell.length_c   1.000
_cell.angle_alpha   90.00
_cell.angle_beta   90.00
_cell.angle_gamma   90.00
#
_symmetry.space_group_name_H-M   'P 1'
#
loop_
_entity.id
_entity.type
_entity.pdbx_description
1 polymer ?
#
loop_
_entity_poly.entity_id
_entity_poly.type
_entity_poly.pdbx_seq_one_letter_code
_entity_poly.pdbx_strand_id
1 'polypeptide(L)' 'MTSVNLSIPFEALVKAIKSLDLEQQQQLLEVLEEQIFEAEEEWENSPEIIAEVEEAKKAYQSGDYLTLEDFIAG' A
#
# COMPACT_ATOMS: atom_id res chain seq x y z
N MET A 1 14.58 -13.52 -23.75
CA MET A 1 15.67 -13.40 -22.77
C MET A 1 15.57 -14.57 -21.81
N THR A 2 16.67 -15.24 -21.49
CA THR A 2 16.71 -16.26 -20.45
C THR A 2 16.87 -15.57 -19.10
N SER A 3 15.87 -15.65 -18.22
CA SER A 3 16.02 -15.19 -16.84
C SER A 3 16.78 -16.25 -16.05
N VAL A 4 17.76 -15.81 -15.26
CA VAL A 4 18.50 -16.67 -14.33
C VAL A 4 18.01 -16.30 -12.94
N ASN A 5 17.48 -17.28 -12.21
CA ASN A 5 17.01 -17.07 -10.85
C ASN A 5 18.22 -17.12 -9.90
N LEU A 6 18.58 -15.97 -9.32
CA LEU A 6 19.73 -15.82 -8.45
C LEU A 6 19.27 -15.79 -7.00
N SER A 7 19.80 -16.71 -6.18
CA SER A 7 19.66 -16.63 -4.72
C SER A 7 20.71 -15.64 -4.20
N ILE A 8 20.29 -14.45 -3.80
CA ILE A 8 21.15 -13.39 -3.28
C ILE A 8 20.84 -13.20 -1.79
N PRO A 9 21.84 -13.23 -0.88
CA PRO A 9 21.61 -12.88 0.52
C PRO A 9 21.06 -11.46 0.64
N PHE A 10 20.14 -11.23 1.58
CA PHE A 10 19.48 -9.94 1.72
C PHE A 10 20.48 -8.79 1.95
N GLU A 11 21.52 -9.02 2.74
CA GLU A 11 22.57 -8.03 3.01
C GLU A 11 23.35 -7.65 1.73
N ALA A 12 23.56 -8.60 0.84
CA ALA A 12 24.22 -8.37 -0.44
C ALA A 12 23.30 -7.55 -1.38
N LEU A 13 22.00 -7.84 -1.38
CA LEU A 13 21.00 -7.03 -2.10
C LEU A 13 20.97 -5.59 -1.59
N VAL A 14 20.91 -5.38 -0.27
CA VAL A 14 20.94 -4.04 0.34
C VAL A 14 22.20 -3.28 -0.07
N LYS A 15 23.36 -3.95 -0.10
CA LYS A 15 24.62 -3.33 -0.53
C LYS A 15 24.58 -2.93 -2.01
N ALA A 16 23.99 -3.76 -2.87
CA ALA A 16 23.82 -3.44 -4.29
C ALA A 16 22.87 -2.24 -4.49
N ILE A 17 21.73 -2.21 -3.80
CA ILE A 17 20.79 -1.09 -3.83
C ILE A 17 21.46 0.22 -3.41
N LYS A 18 22.29 0.18 -2.36
CA LYS A 18 23.05 1.36 -1.89
C LYS A 18 24.09 1.87 -2.90
N SER A 19 24.45 1.07 -3.90
CA SER A 19 25.42 1.46 -4.94
C SER A 19 24.80 2.04 -6.20
N LEU A 20 23.46 2.01 -6.30
CA LEU A 20 22.72 2.60 -7.41
C LEU A 20 22.88 4.12 -7.43
N ASP A 21 22.96 4.69 -8.62
CA ASP A 21 22.84 6.14 -8.80
C ASP A 21 21.38 6.62 -8.59
N LEU A 22 21.17 7.94 -8.61
CA LEU A 22 19.85 8.52 -8.32
C LEU A 22 18.76 8.08 -9.31
N GLU A 23 19.09 7.98 -10.60
CA GLU A 23 18.13 7.59 -11.63
C GLU A 23 17.72 6.12 -11.44
N GLN A 24 18.69 5.25 -11.19
CA GLN A 24 18.46 3.84 -10.89
C GLN A 24 17.67 3.64 -9.58
N GLN A 25 17.91 4.47 -8.57
CA GLN A 25 17.15 4.44 -7.32
C GLN A 25 15.68 4.82 -7.56
N GLN A 26 15.42 5.83 -8.39
CA GLN A 26 14.06 6.23 -8.75
C GLN A 26 13.32 5.12 -9.51
N GLN A 27 13.98 4.49 -10.49
CA GLN A 27 13.40 3.36 -11.22
C GLN A 27 13.10 2.17 -10.29
N LEU A 28 13.99 1.86 -9.34
CA LEU A 28 13.74 0.81 -8.36
C LEU A 28 12.58 1.18 -7.43
N LEU A 29 12.46 2.45 -7.03
CA LEU A 29 11.35 2.92 -6.20
C LEU A 29 10.01 2.71 -6.91
N GLU A 30 9.88 3.12 -8.17
CA GLU A 30 8.65 2.93 -8.96
C GLU A 30 8.22 1.46 -9.00
N VAL A 31 9.17 0.54 -9.25
CA VAL A 31 8.91 -0.90 -9.29
C VAL A 31 8.48 -1.46 -7.93
N LEU A 32 9.00 -0.91 -6.82
CA LEU A 32 8.63 -1.33 -5.48
C LEU A 32 7.26 -0.76 -5.08
N GLU A 33 6.98 0.49 -5.43
CA GLU A 33 5.68 1.13 -5.18
C GLU A 33 4.56 0.40 -5.94
N GLU A 34 4.78 0.03 -7.20
CA GLU A 34 3.81 -0.76 -7.98
C GLU A 34 3.52 -2.12 -7.32
N GLN A 35 4.55 -2.85 -6.89
CA GLN A 35 4.37 -4.14 -6.19
C GLN A 35 3.65 -4.00 -4.84
N ILE A 36 3.94 -2.94 -4.08
CA ILE A 36 3.27 -2.69 -2.80
C ILE A 36 1.80 -2.35 -3.05
N PHE A 37 1.52 -1.48 -4.02
CA PHE A 37 0.17 -1.07 -4.37
C PHE A 37 -0.68 -2.27 -4.82
N GLU A 38 -0.15 -3.15 -5.66
CA GLU A 38 -0.83 -4.40 -6.06
C GLU A 38 -1.19 -5.28 -4.85
N ALA A 39 -0.27 -5.40 -3.88
CA ALA A 39 -0.53 -6.16 -2.65
C ALA A 39 -1.56 -5.47 -1.73
N GLU A 40 -1.60 -4.13 -1.72
CA GLU A 40 -2.62 -3.36 -1.00
C GLU A 40 -4.01 -3.48 -1.66
N GLU A 41 -4.12 -3.51 -2.99
CA GLU A 41 -5.39 -3.78 -3.68
C GLU A 41 -5.96 -5.16 -3.30
N GLU A 42 -5.11 -6.19 -3.15
CA GLU A 42 -5.55 -7.50 -2.65
C GLU A 42 -6.09 -7.41 -1.22
N TRP A 43 -5.50 -6.56 -0.38
CA TRP A 43 -5.93 -6.32 1.00
C TRP A 43 -7.24 -5.53 1.09
N GLU A 44 -7.45 -4.51 0.25
CA GLU A 44 -8.69 -3.74 0.19
C GLU A 44 -9.91 -4.62 -0.18
N ASN A 45 -9.67 -5.67 -0.96
CA ASN A 45 -10.68 -6.66 -1.32
C ASN A 45 -10.82 -7.79 -0.29
N SER A 46 -10.15 -7.70 0.85
CA SER A 46 -10.28 -8.70 1.91
C SER A 46 -11.67 -8.66 2.55
N PRO A 47 -12.17 -9.80 3.07
CA PRO A 47 -13.47 -9.84 3.74
C PRO A 47 -13.58 -8.90 4.94
N GLU A 48 -12.46 -8.59 5.60
CA GLU A 48 -12.38 -7.68 6.74
C GLU A 48 -12.66 -6.23 6.31
N ILE A 49 -11.93 -5.73 5.32
CA ILE A 49 -12.11 -4.38 4.79
C ILE A 49 -13.51 -4.20 4.17
N ILE A 50 -14.01 -5.20 3.44
CA ILE A 50 -15.38 -5.17 2.91
C ILE A 50 -16.41 -5.05 4.03
N ALA A 51 -16.23 -5.78 5.14
CA ALA A 51 -17.13 -5.70 6.28
C ALA A 51 -17.11 -4.32 6.95
N GLU A 52 -15.93 -3.72 7.14
CA GLU A 52 -15.79 -2.37 7.69
C GLU A 52 -16.45 -1.32 6.79
N VAL A 53 -16.28 -1.41 5.47
CA VAL A 53 -16.92 -0.50 4.51
C VAL A 53 -18.44 -0.62 4.56
N GLU A 54 -18.98 -1.84 4.63
CA GLU A 54 -20.43 -2.05 4.75
C GLU A 54 -20.99 -1.57 6.09
N GLU A 55 -20.22 -1.68 7.18
CA GLU A 55 -20.58 -1.10 8.47
C GLU A 55 -20.62 0.43 8.41
N ALA A 56 -19.58 1.06 7.85
CA ALA A 56 -19.52 2.51 7.68
C ALA A 56 -20.68 3.05 6.82
N LYS A 57 -21.05 2.34 5.74
CA LYS A 57 -22.22 2.70 4.92
C LYS A 57 -23.53 2.65 5.71
N LYS A 58 -23.71 1.64 6.57
CA LYS A 58 -24.90 1.54 7.43
C LYS A 58 -24.94 2.67 8.45
N ALA A 59 -23.83 2.96 9.10
CA ALA A 59 -23.70 4.08 10.04
C ALA A 59 -24.10 5.39 9.36
N TYR A 60 -23.54 5.67 8.17
CA TYR A 60 -23.88 6.85 7.37
C TYR A 60 -25.38 6.93 7.02
N GLN A 61 -25.99 5.84 6.54
CA GLN A 61 -27.42 5.80 6.20
C GLN A 61 -28.33 5.98 7.42
N SER A 62 -27.88 5.52 8.59
CA SER A 62 -28.63 5.65 9.84
C SER A 62 -28.48 7.01 10.52
N GLY A 63 -27.61 7.89 10.00
CA GLY A 63 -27.29 9.16 10.64
C GLY A 63 -26.30 9.04 11.81
N ASP A 64 -25.66 7.87 11.98
CA ASP A 64 -24.66 7.62 13.02
C ASP A 64 -23.29 8.09 12.55
N TYR A 65 -23.16 9.40 12.36
CA TYR A 65 -21.93 10.06 11.98
C TYR A 65 -21.86 11.45 12.60
N LEU A 66 -20.63 11.93 12.82
CA LEU A 66 -20.36 13.29 13.23
C LEU A 66 -19.97 14.11 12.00
N THR A 67 -20.64 15.23 11.74
CA THR A 67 -20.21 16.14 10.68
C THR A 67 -18.99 16.95 11.12
N LEU A 68 -18.27 17.51 10.16
CA LEU A 68 -17.16 18.40 10.47
C LEU A 68 -17.66 19.65 11.22
N GLU A 69 -18.84 20.13 10.88
CA GLU A 69 -19.52 21.24 11.56
C GLU A 69 -19.86 20.90 13.01
N ASP A 70 -20.41 19.71 13.28
CA ASP A 70 -20.69 19.24 14.64
C ASP A 70 -19.42 19.13 15.47
N PHE A 71 -18.34 18.63 14.86
CA PHE A 71 -17.03 18.52 15.52
C PHE A 71 -16.42 19.88 15.86
N ILE A 72 -16.54 20.86 14.95
CA ILE A 72 -16.00 22.22 15.14
C ILE A 72 -16.85 23.03 16.14
N ALA A 73 -18.14 22.73 16.24
CA ALA A 73 -19.07 23.42 17.15
C ALA A 73 -19.04 22.90 18.60
N GLY A 74 -18.43 21.73 18.84
CA GLY A 74 -18.25 21.11 20.16
C GLY A 74 -16.97 21.54 20.88
#